data_AF-L9M2U4-F1
#
_entry.id   AF-L9M2U4-F1
#
_cell.length_a   1.000
_cell.length_b   1.000
_cell.length_c   1.000
_cell.angle_alpha   90.00
_cell.angle_beta   90.00
_cell.angle_gamma   90.00
#
_symmetry.space_group_name_H-M   'P 1'
#
loop_
_entity.id
_entity.type
_entity.pdbx_description
1 polymer ?
#
loop_
_entity_poly.entity_id
_entity_poly.type
_entity_poly.pdbx_seq_one_letter_code
_entity_poly.pdbx_strand_id
1 'polypeptide(L)' 'MGTTLTLNYSEALDPLNPPVAGDFAVTADGQVVTVTGVTVVGSTVVLTLGAPVTAGQAVQVGYTDPTAGNDPNAIQ' A
#
# COMPACT_ATOMS: atom_id res chain seq x y z
N MET A 1 17.79 4.07 -4.32
CA MET A 1 16.80 3.22 -4.99
C MET A 1 16.23 2.29 -3.95
N GLY A 2 14.94 2.36 -3.68
CA GLY A 2 14.24 1.47 -2.75
C GLY A 2 13.04 0.84 -3.43
N THR A 3 12.79 -0.43 -3.17
CA THR A 3 11.63 -1.17 -3.69
C THR A 3 10.60 -1.44 -2.59
N THR A 4 10.73 -0.78 -1.44
CA THR A 4 9.88 -0.99 -0.28
C THR A 4 9.26 0.33 0.13
N LEU A 5 7.95 0.35 0.30
CA LEU A 5 7.20 1.48 0.83
C LEU A 5 6.46 1.04 2.08
N THR A 6 6.75 1.72 3.19
CA THR A 6 6.13 1.42 4.48
C THR A 6 5.08 2.48 4.79
N LEU A 7 3.83 2.06 4.92
CA LEU A 7 2.71 2.87 5.34
C LEU A 7 2.40 2.55 6.80
N ASN A 8 2.42 3.57 7.65
CA ASN A 8 2.07 3.44 9.06
C ASN A 8 0.69 4.02 9.28
N TYR A 9 -0.21 3.21 9.81
CA TYR A 9 -1.58 3.61 10.13
C TYR A 9 -1.67 3.96 11.61
N SER A 10 -2.60 4.86 11.92
CA SER A 10 -2.88 5.30 13.29
C SER A 10 -3.61 4.24 14.12
N GLU A 11 -4.18 3.23 13.46
CA GLU A 11 -4.97 2.17 14.05
C GLU A 11 -4.45 0.79 13.61
N ALA A 12 -4.81 -0.24 14.37
CA ALA A 12 -4.46 -1.62 14.03
C ALA A 12 -5.26 -2.04 12.79
N LEU A 13 -4.57 -2.64 11.83
CA LEU A 13 -5.16 -3.13 10.60
C LEU A 13 -5.78 -4.50 10.84
N ASP A 14 -6.85 -4.84 10.12
CA ASP A 14 -7.49 -6.14 10.24
C ASP A 14 -6.56 -7.27 9.72
N PRO A 15 -6.05 -8.17 10.59
CA PRO A 15 -5.21 -9.27 10.16
C PRO A 15 -5.97 -10.39 9.43
N LEU A 16 -7.30 -10.43 9.56
CA LEU A 16 -8.15 -11.44 8.91
C LEU A 16 -8.39 -11.09 7.43
N ASN A 17 -8.29 -9.82 7.07
CA ASN A 17 -8.58 -9.31 5.73
C ASN A 17 -7.51 -8.31 5.27
N PRO A 18 -6.27 -8.76 5.08
CA PRO A 18 -5.23 -7.88 4.60
C PRO A 18 -5.53 -7.42 3.16
N PRO A 19 -5.27 -6.15 2.83
CA PRO A 19 -5.41 -5.66 1.46
C PRO A 19 -4.44 -6.40 0.54
N VAL A 20 -4.85 -6.58 -0.71
CA VAL A 20 -4.03 -7.21 -1.74
C VAL A 20 -3.30 -6.16 -2.58
N ALA A 21 -2.28 -6.59 -3.32
CA ALA A 21 -1.47 -5.68 -4.14
C ALA A 21 -2.30 -4.87 -5.16
N GLY A 22 -3.42 -5.43 -5.64
CA GLY A 22 -4.33 -4.76 -6.57
C GLY A 22 -5.11 -3.59 -5.96
N ASP A 23 -5.20 -3.50 -4.64
CA ASP A 23 -5.91 -2.43 -3.95
C ASP A 23 -5.06 -1.15 -3.87
N PHE A 24 -3.74 -1.28 -4.10
CA PHE A 24 -2.78 -0.19 -4.06
C PHE A 24 -2.38 0.27 -5.46
N ALA A 25 -2.62 1.54 -5.75
CA ALA A 25 -2.09 2.22 -6.93
C ALA A 25 -0.92 3.11 -6.50
N VAL A 26 0.31 2.68 -6.81
CA VAL A 26 1.51 3.48 -6.53
C VAL A 26 1.96 4.19 -7.79
N THR A 27 2.24 5.49 -7.69
CA THR A 27 2.91 6.25 -8.74
C THR A 27 4.13 6.96 -8.17
N ALA A 28 5.20 7.02 -8.96
CA ALA A 28 6.42 7.76 -8.63
C ALA A 28 6.70 8.75 -9.76
N ASP A 29 6.65 10.05 -9.46
CA ASP A 29 6.84 11.14 -10.43
C ASP A 29 5.89 11.03 -11.65
N GLY A 30 4.65 10.60 -11.39
CA GLY A 30 3.62 10.38 -12.40
C GLY A 30 3.70 9.04 -13.15
N GLN A 31 4.73 8.22 -12.91
CA GLN A 31 4.85 6.88 -13.49
C GLN A 31 4.24 5.81 -12.58
N VAL A 32 3.44 4.91 -13.15
CA VAL A 32 2.84 3.79 -12.40
C VAL A 32 3.93 2.81 -11.99
N VAL A 33 3.98 2.53 -10.69
CA VAL A 33 4.85 1.52 -10.10
C VAL A 33 3.98 0.36 -9.65
N THR A 34 4.20 -0.81 -10.24
CA THR A 34 3.45 -2.01 -9.88
C THR A 34 3.79 -2.44 -8.46
N VAL A 35 2.78 -2.79 -7.67
CA VAL A 35 2.96 -3.43 -6.36
C VAL A 35 2.99 -4.93 -6.58
N THR A 36 4.04 -5.59 -6.11
CA THR A 36 4.27 -7.03 -6.26
C THR A 36 4.04 -7.81 -4.97
N GLY A 37 3.95 -7.11 -3.83
CA GLY A 37 3.70 -7.74 -2.55
C GLY A 37 3.14 -6.74 -1.54
N VAL A 38 2.32 -7.26 -0.63
CA VAL A 38 1.75 -6.52 0.50
C VAL A 38 1.98 -7.36 1.73
N THR A 39 2.48 -6.75 2.80
CA THR A 39 2.66 -7.41 4.09
C THR A 39 2.10 -6.51 5.17
N VAL A 40 1.17 -7.03 5.96
CA VAL A 40 0.56 -6.32 7.08
C VAL A 40 1.20 -6.81 8.38
N VAL A 41 1.70 -5.89 9.19
CA VAL A 41 2.28 -6.17 10.51
C VAL A 41 1.69 -5.20 11.52
N GLY A 42 0.66 -5.64 12.26
CA GLY A 42 -0.03 -4.80 13.24
C GLY A 42 -0.73 -3.61 12.57
N SER A 43 -0.20 -2.40 12.74
CA SER A 43 -0.70 -1.17 12.12
C SER A 43 0.14 -0.70 10.92
N THR A 44 1.04 -1.54 10.42
CA THR A 44 1.95 -1.19 9.32
C THR A 44 1.67 -2.03 8.09
N VAL A 45 1.52 -1.38 6.93
CA VAL A 45 1.53 -2.04 5.62
C VAL A 45 2.89 -1.81 4.96
N VAL A 46 3.54 -2.89 4.56
CA VAL A 46 4.76 -2.87 3.77
C VAL A 46 4.43 -3.30 2.35
N LEU A 47 4.55 -2.37 1.40
CA LEU A 47 4.40 -2.62 -0.03
C LEU A 47 5.77 -2.93 -0.64
N THR A 48 5.81 -4.00 -1.43
CA THR A 48 6.94 -4.31 -2.31
C THR A 48 6.61 -3.80 -3.71
N LEU A 49 7.51 -3.00 -4.26
CA LEU A 49 7.38 -2.37 -5.58
C LEU A 49 8.15 -3.20 -6.61
N GLY A 50 7.55 -3.39 -7.78
CA GLY A 50 8.16 -4.08 -8.93
C GLY A 50 9.26 -3.25 -9.62
N ALA A 51 9.31 -1.95 -9.36
CA ALA A 51 10.37 -1.07 -9.82
C ALA A 51 10.95 -0.24 -8.65
N PRO A 52 12.27 0.03 -8.65
CA PRO A 52 12.88 0.87 -7.63
C PRO A 52 12.41 2.32 -7.77
N VAL A 53 12.03 2.90 -6.64
CA VAL A 53 11.79 4.34 -6.51
C VAL A 53 13.06 5.03 -6.05
N THR A 54 13.36 6.17 -6.66
CA THR A 54 14.50 7.04 -6.37
C THR A 54 14.14 8.02 -5.26
N ALA A 55 15.07 8.27 -4.34
CA ALA A 55 14.90 9.33 -3.35
C ALA A 55 14.76 10.68 -4.07
N GLY A 56 13.71 11.43 -3.75
CA GLY A 56 13.37 12.69 -4.42
C GLY A 56 12.22 12.60 -5.43
N GLN A 57 11.77 11.40 -5.79
CA GLN A 57 10.54 11.24 -6.56
C GLN A 57 9.30 11.48 -5.68
N ALA A 58 8.33 12.20 -6.20
CA ALA A 58 7.03 12.35 -5.55
C ALA A 58 6.27 11.03 -5.66
N VAL A 59 6.11 10.32 -4.54
CA VAL A 59 5.36 9.06 -4.48
C VAL A 59 3.93 9.36 -4.06
N GLN A 60 2.96 8.93 -4.86
CA GLN A 60 1.54 8.93 -4.51
C GLN A 60 1.07 7.48 -4.38
N VAL A 61 0.35 7.20 -3.30
CA VAL A 61 -0.29 5.92 -3.06
C VAL A 61 -1.79 6.15 -3.00
N GLY A 62 -2.50 5.60 -3.97
CA GLY A 62 -3.95 5.41 -3.89
C GLY A 62 -4.24 4.06 -3.25
N TYR A 63 -5.21 4.03 -2.35
CA TYR A 63 -5.81 2.80 -1.85
C TYR A 63 -7.28 2.82 -2.25
N THR A 64 -7.72 1.78 -2.96
CA THR A 64 -9.13 1.59 -3.26
C THR A 64 -9.70 0.62 -2.25
N ASP A 65 -10.63 1.10 -1.45
CA ASP A 65 -11.41 0.25 -0.57
C ASP A 65 -12.27 -0.69 -1.44
N PRO A 66 -12.09 -2.02 -1.36
CA PRO A 66 -12.91 -2.96 -2.12
C PRO A 66 -14.37 -2.99 -1.61
N THR A 67 -14.67 -2.34 -0.47
CA THR A 67 -16.00 -2.29 0.10
C THR A 67 -16.52 -0.87 0.32
N ALA A 68 -17.83 -0.73 0.51
CA ALA A 68 -18.54 0.54 0.44
C ALA A 68 -18.66 1.27 1.79
N GLY A 69 -18.01 0.78 2.85
CA GLY A 69 -18.02 1.38 4.18
C GLY A 69 -16.72 1.12 4.95
N ASN A 70 -16.73 1.38 6.26
CA ASN A 70 -15.74 0.75 7.16
C ASN A 70 -16.24 -0.67 7.41
N ASP A 71 -16.02 -1.55 6.43
CA ASP A 71 -16.31 -2.97 6.52
C ASP A 71 -15.01 -3.76 6.70
N PRO A 72 -15.08 -4.99 7.21
CA PRO A 72 -13.91 -5.82 7.49
C PRO A 72 -13.02 -6.14 6.28
N ASN A 73 -13.33 -5.67 5.07
CA ASN A 73 -12.44 -5.80 3.90
C ASN A 73 -11.65 -4.52 3.59
N ALA A 74 -11.91 -3.43 4.34
CA ALA A 74 -11.16 -2.20 4.30
C ALA A 74 -9.96 -2.30 5.24
N ILE A 75 -8.89 -1.56 4.95
CA ILE A 75 -7.74 -1.42 5.86
C ILE A 75 -8.07 -0.68 7.17
N GLN A 76 -9.31 -0.19 7.38
CA GLN A 76 -9.72 0.59 8.55
C GLN A 76 -10.47 -0.25 9.58
#